data_AF-A0A127VKP3-F1
#
_entry.id   AF-A0A127VKP3-F1
#
_cell.length_a   1.000
_cell.length_b   1.000
_cell.length_c   1.000
_cell.angle_alpha   90.00
_cell.angle_beta   90.00
_cell.angle_gamma   90.00
#
_symmetry.space_group_name_H-M   'P 1'
#
loop_
_entity.id
_entity.type
_entity.pdbx_description
1 polymer ?
#
loop_
_entity_poly.entity_id
_entity_poly.type
_entity_poly.pdbx_seq_one_letter_code
_entity_poly.pdbx_strand_id
1 'polypeptide(L)'
;MKTKIITISKGQYLSDILTELPTNSIILKTATGIGATTLELFCERHSIIIEPNVPVIKGKKGKGILGIFEGIDVPMIMDYLRNDSIKFKKILVTPESFCKVLEAANNLNINLYSDYFLLFDECDRTMKDVNYRYTIIKPMQNFFSFENKAYISATAVIPSDPRFEEHKFQNIIIKPDYDYQKGLELIVTNNISQTLKNVVESLESERICIFYNSLQGIVSTINDLGIADQTSIYCSSNKGSELSINGINGVYDNLTEEFPKHNFFTSRFNAAVDIEMDIQPVVIMVTNLHIAHHTMIDPKSDAIQIVGRFRNGVDRIIAISNFDSTLKTKDENEAISYLEGCEETYNVIKALHQSATNPGAEATLAEALLLVKYSDFVNEDGTKNHFMYDNFFYEEAVKALYLNHKTLFEAYKTMHFLPTLRMETHLLSDADLKPNKYGLSIRELTSQLIDALNKLEQEDDMKFVIDNKQDVINQLERNFPDIVRGYYELGAEQLYKNSYSKKQLKTAVREKREAVQKSNFGFIQSLHNSFEDGFEATTKIIINKLELAIKKHDLDLNPSLILLKDFFHLGPRKTIKGGKEQKGYKIIGSKFNREIGQNL
;
A
#
# COMPACT_ATOMS: atom_id res chain seq x y z
N MET A 1 -5.30 16.52 34.08
CA MET A 1 -6.36 15.53 34.49
C MET A 1 -5.85 14.50 35.52
N LYS A 2 -6.72 13.94 36.41
CA LYS A 2 -6.35 12.87 37.38
C LYS A 2 -6.29 11.51 36.70
N THR A 3 -5.37 10.63 37.09
CA THR A 3 -5.24 9.26 36.55
C THR A 3 -5.56 8.19 37.58
N LYS A 4 -6.41 7.23 37.21
CA LYS A 4 -6.76 6.04 37.99
C LYS A 4 -6.38 4.80 37.20
N ILE A 5 -5.75 3.82 37.85
CA ILE A 5 -5.44 2.52 37.26
C ILE A 5 -6.41 1.48 37.83
N ILE A 6 -6.97 0.65 36.97
CA ILE A 6 -7.82 -0.49 37.33
C ILE A 6 -7.19 -1.72 36.70
N THR A 7 -7.01 -2.78 37.50
CA THR A 7 -6.46 -4.04 37.02
C THR A 7 -7.55 -4.96 36.48
N ILE A 8 -7.25 -5.73 35.44
CA ILE A 8 -8.11 -6.77 34.91
C ILE A 8 -7.35 -8.10 34.83
N SER A 9 -7.93 -9.16 35.36
CA SER A 9 -7.31 -10.48 35.36
C SER A 9 -7.61 -11.26 34.08
N LYS A 10 -6.81 -12.30 33.80
CA LYS A 10 -6.96 -13.11 32.58
C LYS A 10 -8.35 -13.73 32.51
N GLY A 11 -9.02 -13.55 31.36
CA GLY A 11 -10.37 -14.07 31.12
C GLY A 11 -11.51 -13.21 31.68
N GLN A 12 -11.21 -12.12 32.39
CA GLN A 12 -12.23 -11.16 32.79
C GLN A 12 -12.58 -10.20 31.66
N TYR A 13 -13.83 -9.72 31.67
CA TYR A 13 -14.34 -8.63 30.87
C TYR A 13 -14.56 -7.39 31.75
N LEU A 14 -14.76 -6.23 31.12
CA LEU A 14 -15.02 -4.98 31.87
C LEU A 14 -16.25 -5.09 32.78
N SER A 15 -17.24 -5.89 32.41
CA SER A 15 -18.43 -6.16 33.24
C SER A 15 -18.13 -6.87 34.57
N ASP A 16 -16.98 -7.54 34.68
CA ASP A 16 -16.59 -8.22 35.92
C ASP A 16 -15.95 -7.27 36.94
N ILE A 17 -15.49 -6.10 36.49
CA ILE A 17 -14.75 -5.13 37.30
C ILE A 17 -15.41 -3.75 37.37
N LEU A 18 -16.37 -3.47 36.50
CA LEU A 18 -17.14 -2.23 36.44
C LEU A 18 -18.63 -2.54 36.24
N THR A 19 -19.48 -1.92 37.06
CA THR A 19 -20.94 -1.98 36.89
C THR A 19 -21.39 -1.21 35.65
N GLU A 20 -20.78 -0.05 35.40
CA GLU A 20 -21.04 0.80 34.25
C GLU A 20 -19.80 1.65 33.93
N LEU A 21 -19.76 2.23 32.73
CA LEU A 21 -18.66 3.13 32.34
C LEU A 21 -18.77 4.46 33.10
N PRO A 22 -17.69 4.91 33.77
CA PRO A 22 -17.72 6.17 34.51
C PRO A 22 -17.89 7.40 33.61
N THR A 23 -18.75 8.33 34.01
CA THR A 23 -18.94 9.64 33.37
C THR A 23 -17.67 10.50 33.47
N ASN A 24 -17.51 11.41 32.49
CA ASN A 24 -16.37 12.33 32.31
C ASN A 24 -15.04 11.60 32.48
N SER A 25 -14.88 10.50 31.73
CA SER A 25 -13.68 9.67 31.80
C SER A 25 -13.14 9.39 30.40
N ILE A 26 -11.82 9.52 30.25
CA ILE A 26 -11.05 8.98 29.13
C ILE A 26 -10.55 7.62 29.57
N ILE A 27 -11.04 6.56 28.93
CA ILE A 27 -10.79 5.18 29.33
C ILE A 27 -9.82 4.56 28.32
N LEU A 28 -8.66 4.14 28.79
CA LEU A 28 -7.60 3.51 28.01
C LEU A 28 -7.59 2.02 28.32
N LYS A 29 -8.12 1.22 27.39
CA LYS A 29 -8.19 -0.24 27.50
C LYS A 29 -6.89 -0.84 26.96
N THR A 30 -5.87 -1.03 27.79
CA THR A 30 -4.59 -1.59 27.32
C THR A 30 -4.68 -3.05 26.85
N ALA A 31 -5.86 -3.67 26.93
CA ALA A 31 -6.19 -4.95 26.31
C ALA A 31 -7.36 -4.77 25.34
N THR A 32 -7.23 -5.30 24.13
CA THR A 32 -8.29 -5.33 23.14
C THR A 32 -9.35 -6.38 23.49
N GLY A 33 -10.58 -6.18 23.02
CA GLY A 33 -11.62 -7.20 23.12
C GLY A 33 -12.27 -7.41 24.50
N ILE A 34 -11.95 -6.60 25.51
CA ILE A 34 -12.46 -6.74 26.89
C ILE A 34 -13.91 -6.24 27.10
N GLY A 35 -14.67 -6.00 26.02
CA GLY A 35 -16.13 -5.86 26.08
C GLY A 35 -16.70 -4.50 26.54
N ALA A 36 -16.09 -3.37 26.21
CA ALA A 36 -16.57 -2.06 26.69
C ALA A 36 -17.92 -1.62 26.10
N THR A 37 -18.09 -1.74 24.78
CA THR A 37 -19.38 -1.49 24.13
C THR A 37 -20.44 -2.42 24.70
N THR A 38 -20.07 -3.69 24.93
CA THR A 38 -20.96 -4.72 25.47
C THR A 38 -21.43 -4.33 26.87
N LEU A 39 -20.51 -3.94 27.77
CA LEU A 39 -20.85 -3.43 29.10
C LEU A 39 -21.93 -2.33 29.00
N GLU A 40 -21.70 -1.30 28.20
CA GLU A 40 -22.62 -0.17 28.09
C GLU A 40 -23.98 -0.54 27.48
N LEU A 41 -24.00 -1.46 26.51
CA LEU A 41 -25.24 -1.96 25.90
C LEU A 41 -26.15 -2.70 26.89
N PHE A 42 -25.58 -3.31 27.93
CA PHE A 42 -26.32 -4.02 28.99
C PHE A 42 -26.52 -3.22 30.28
N CYS A 43 -25.90 -2.03 30.42
CA CYS A 43 -26.14 -1.13 31.56
C CYS A 43 -27.61 -0.70 31.67
N GLU A 44 -28.10 -0.53 32.90
CA GLU A 44 -29.47 -0.07 33.19
C GLU A 44 -29.66 1.46 33.07
N ARG A 45 -29.28 2.02 31.91
CA ARG A 45 -29.45 3.44 31.56
C ARG A 45 -29.66 3.65 30.07
N HIS A 46 -30.20 4.79 29.67
CA HIS A 46 -30.24 5.17 28.25
C HIS A 46 -28.84 5.47 27.73
N SER A 47 -28.47 4.92 26.58
CA SER A 47 -27.11 5.04 26.06
C SER A 47 -27.11 5.30 24.56
N ILE A 48 -26.29 6.25 24.13
CA ILE A 48 -25.88 6.45 22.74
C ILE A 48 -24.39 6.14 22.66
N ILE A 49 -24.01 5.26 21.73
CA ILE A 49 -22.63 4.92 21.47
C ILE A 49 -22.31 5.35 20.06
N ILE A 50 -21.43 6.34 19.94
CA ILE A 50 -20.83 6.74 18.68
C ILE A 50 -19.73 5.73 18.35
N GLU A 51 -19.91 5.02 17.24
CA GLU A 51 -19.00 3.98 16.75
C GLU A 51 -18.55 4.35 15.33
N PRO A 52 -17.26 4.68 15.10
CA PRO A 52 -16.75 5.04 13.78
C PRO A 52 -16.93 3.96 12.71
N ASN A 53 -17.05 2.68 13.12
CA ASN A 53 -17.02 1.54 12.23
C ASN A 53 -18.41 0.89 12.02
N VAL A 54 -18.95 1.02 10.81
CA VAL A 54 -20.23 0.41 10.42
C VAL A 54 -20.31 -1.11 10.67
N PRO A 55 -19.26 -1.92 10.40
CA PRO A 55 -19.31 -3.35 10.68
C PRO A 55 -19.59 -3.67 12.17
N VAL A 56 -19.03 -2.89 13.09
CA VAL A 56 -19.26 -3.06 14.54
C VAL A 56 -20.72 -2.80 14.90
N ILE A 57 -21.32 -1.74 14.32
CA ILE A 57 -22.75 -1.42 14.50
C ILE A 57 -23.62 -2.56 13.96
N LYS A 58 -23.31 -3.07 12.77
CA LYS A 58 -24.05 -4.18 12.15
C LYS A 58 -23.95 -5.48 12.96
N GLY A 59 -22.80 -5.76 13.56
CA GLY A 59 -22.58 -6.97 14.37
C GLY A 59 -23.23 -6.89 15.76
N LYS A 60 -23.41 -5.70 16.33
CA LYS A 60 -23.96 -5.50 17.68
C LYS A 60 -25.43 -5.06 17.73
N LYS A 61 -26.03 -4.66 16.60
CA LYS A 61 -27.48 -4.37 16.56
C LYS A 61 -28.28 -5.64 16.83
N GLY A 62 -29.43 -5.51 17.50
CA GLY A 62 -30.22 -6.66 17.91
C GLY A 62 -31.52 -6.25 18.59
N LYS A 63 -32.17 -7.20 19.28
CA LYS A 63 -33.42 -6.92 19.98
C LYS A 63 -33.20 -5.84 21.05
N GLY A 64 -33.90 -4.72 20.94
CA GLY A 64 -33.78 -3.59 21.86
C GLY A 64 -32.64 -2.61 21.56
N ILE A 65 -31.76 -2.90 20.59
CA ILE A 65 -30.61 -2.05 20.22
C ILE A 65 -30.80 -1.53 18.80
N LEU A 66 -30.88 -0.21 18.64
CA LEU A 66 -30.99 0.44 17.33
C LEU A 66 -29.61 0.74 16.77
N GLY A 67 -29.31 0.22 15.58
CA GLY A 67 -28.11 0.57 14.81
C GLY A 67 -28.43 1.60 13.73
N ILE A 68 -27.70 2.72 13.72
CA ILE A 68 -27.91 3.87 12.84
C ILE A 68 -26.64 4.16 12.04
N PHE A 69 -26.75 4.06 10.73
CA PHE A 69 -25.70 4.37 9.77
C PHE A 69 -26.37 4.92 8.50
N GLU A 70 -25.58 5.13 7.44
CA GLU A 70 -26.12 5.57 6.15
C GLU A 70 -27.32 4.70 5.69
N GLY A 71 -28.38 5.35 5.23
CA GLY A 71 -29.63 4.70 4.82
C GLY A 71 -30.71 4.58 5.91
N ILE A 72 -30.41 4.82 7.20
CA ILE A 72 -31.45 4.92 8.24
C ILE A 72 -32.04 6.34 8.29
N ASP A 73 -33.36 6.45 8.36
CA ASP A 73 -34.10 7.71 8.38
C ASP A 73 -34.55 8.13 9.79
N VAL A 74 -34.93 9.40 9.91
CA VAL A 74 -35.38 10.02 11.19
C VAL A 74 -36.68 9.39 11.71
N PRO A 75 -37.71 9.12 10.89
CA PRO A 75 -38.92 8.42 11.34
C PRO A 75 -38.66 7.08 12.04
N MET A 76 -37.78 6.22 11.49
CA MET A 76 -37.43 4.94 12.12
C MET A 76 -36.81 5.14 13.52
N ILE A 77 -35.99 6.18 13.69
CA ILE A 77 -35.38 6.52 14.98
C ILE A 77 -36.48 6.99 15.96
N MET A 78 -37.42 7.81 15.50
CA MET A 78 -38.53 8.28 16.32
C MET A 78 -39.43 7.14 16.80
N ASP A 79 -39.73 6.16 15.94
CA ASP A 79 -40.53 4.98 16.29
C ASP A 79 -39.83 4.14 17.37
N TYR A 80 -38.51 3.96 17.25
CA TYR A 80 -37.71 3.28 18.27
C TYR A 80 -37.73 4.04 19.61
N LEU A 81 -37.56 5.36 19.59
CA LEU A 81 -37.57 6.21 20.79
C LEU A 81 -38.93 6.16 21.51
N ARG A 82 -40.05 6.13 20.78
CA ARG A 82 -41.42 6.00 21.32
C ARG A 82 -41.78 4.60 21.84
N ASN A 83 -40.97 3.59 21.58
CA ASN A 83 -41.34 2.22 21.93
C ASN A 83 -41.21 1.91 23.44
N ASP A 84 -42.29 2.06 24.19
CA ASP A 84 -42.33 1.86 25.65
C ASP A 84 -41.99 0.43 26.11
N SER A 85 -42.01 -0.56 25.21
CA SER A 85 -41.57 -1.93 25.55
C SER A 85 -40.06 -2.02 25.79
N ILE A 86 -39.30 -1.01 25.37
CA ILE A 86 -37.84 -0.92 25.55
C ILE A 86 -37.57 0.07 26.69
N LYS A 87 -37.36 -0.47 27.90
CA LYS A 87 -37.10 0.31 29.12
C LYS A 87 -35.88 1.23 28.98
N PHE A 88 -34.76 0.69 28.51
CA PHE A 88 -33.52 1.43 28.31
C PHE A 88 -33.18 1.47 26.83
N LYS A 89 -33.14 2.69 26.27
CA LYS A 89 -32.87 2.93 24.86
C LYS A 89 -31.36 2.81 24.62
N LYS A 90 -30.97 2.00 23.63
CA LYS A 90 -29.60 1.70 23.24
C LYS A 90 -29.42 2.00 21.77
N ILE A 91 -28.63 3.02 21.48
CA ILE A 91 -28.38 3.51 20.12
C ILE A 91 -26.90 3.32 19.80
N LEU A 92 -26.61 2.59 18.73
CA LEU A 92 -25.29 2.54 18.09
C LEU A 92 -25.34 3.40 16.85
N VAL A 93 -24.45 4.39 16.70
CA VAL A 93 -24.56 5.37 15.62
C VAL A 93 -23.20 5.76 15.06
N THR A 94 -23.10 5.92 13.74
CA THR A 94 -21.87 6.50 13.14
C THR A 94 -21.78 7.99 13.44
N PRO A 95 -20.57 8.57 13.49
CA PRO A 95 -20.40 10.02 13.65
C PRO A 95 -21.24 10.85 12.67
N GLU A 96 -21.28 10.44 11.40
CA GLU A 96 -22.02 11.12 10.33
C GLU A 96 -23.54 11.06 10.51
N SER A 97 -24.05 10.00 11.13
CA SER A 97 -25.51 9.80 11.31
C SER A 97 -26.00 10.32 12.67
N PHE A 98 -25.12 10.77 13.55
CA PHE A 98 -25.47 11.21 14.89
C PHE A 98 -26.46 12.38 14.91
N CYS A 99 -26.37 13.30 13.94
CA CYS A 99 -27.31 14.41 13.81
C CYS A 99 -28.76 13.96 13.65
N LYS A 100 -29.02 12.80 13.03
CA LYS A 100 -30.37 12.23 12.89
C LYS A 100 -30.97 11.82 14.23
N VAL A 101 -30.13 11.40 15.18
CA VAL A 101 -30.56 11.07 16.55
C VAL A 101 -30.98 12.34 17.28
N LEU A 102 -30.20 13.42 17.14
CA LEU A 102 -30.54 14.73 17.71
C LEU A 102 -31.86 15.26 17.11
N GLU A 103 -32.04 15.16 15.80
CA GLU A 103 -33.25 15.58 15.10
C GLU A 103 -34.48 14.77 15.57
N ALA A 104 -34.37 13.43 15.60
CA ALA A 104 -35.45 12.56 16.07
C ALA A 104 -35.86 12.86 17.51
N ALA A 105 -34.90 13.06 18.41
CA ALA A 105 -35.18 13.39 19.80
C ALA A 105 -35.81 14.78 19.96
N ASN A 106 -35.33 15.78 19.20
CA ASN A 106 -35.93 17.11 19.19
C ASN A 106 -37.39 17.09 18.73
N ASN A 107 -37.70 16.32 17.67
CA ASN A 107 -39.06 16.14 17.18
C ASN A 107 -39.99 15.46 18.20
N LEU A 108 -39.43 14.76 19.19
CA LEU A 108 -40.14 14.09 20.27
C LEU A 108 -40.09 14.85 21.61
N ASN A 109 -39.40 16.00 21.66
CA ASN A 109 -39.10 16.73 22.89
C ASN A 109 -38.38 15.86 23.95
N ILE A 110 -37.50 14.96 23.52
CA ILE A 110 -36.67 14.12 24.39
C ILE A 110 -35.34 14.86 24.64
N ASN A 111 -34.95 15.02 25.92
CA ASN A 111 -33.69 15.67 26.27
C ASN A 111 -32.53 14.67 26.33
N LEU A 112 -31.86 14.44 25.20
CA LEU A 112 -30.72 13.53 25.15
C LEU A 112 -29.57 13.94 26.09
N TYR A 113 -29.32 15.25 26.23
CA TYR A 113 -28.14 15.76 26.92
C TYR A 113 -28.11 15.45 28.43
N SER A 114 -29.28 15.40 29.08
CA SER A 114 -29.41 15.01 30.49
C SER A 114 -29.75 13.53 30.66
N ASP A 115 -30.60 12.98 29.78
CA ASP A 115 -31.25 11.69 30.03
C ASP A 115 -30.44 10.49 29.52
N TYR A 116 -29.48 10.72 28.61
CA TYR A 116 -28.68 9.67 27.98
C TYR A 116 -27.21 9.78 28.38
N PHE A 117 -26.57 8.62 28.51
CA PHE A 117 -25.12 8.49 28.52
C PHE A 117 -24.58 8.45 27.09
N LEU A 118 -23.61 9.30 26.76
CA LEU A 118 -22.94 9.32 25.45
C LEU A 118 -21.54 8.71 25.53
N LEU A 119 -21.34 7.57 24.88
CA LEU A 119 -20.03 6.96 24.72
C LEU A 119 -19.47 7.30 23.33
N PHE A 120 -18.23 7.76 23.26
CA PHE A 120 -17.47 7.75 22.02
C PHE A 120 -16.50 6.56 22.06
N ASP A 121 -16.79 5.49 21.31
CA ASP A 121 -15.96 4.29 21.22
C ASP A 121 -14.90 4.41 20.11
N GLU A 122 -13.83 3.63 20.23
CA GLU A 122 -12.62 3.71 19.37
C GLU A 122 -12.18 5.16 19.11
N CYS A 123 -12.10 5.91 20.20
CA CYS A 123 -11.98 7.35 20.21
C CYS A 123 -10.64 7.89 19.67
N ASP A 124 -9.63 7.03 19.51
CA ASP A 124 -8.37 7.33 18.82
C ASP A 124 -8.58 7.64 17.32
N ARG A 125 -9.67 7.13 16.73
CA ARG A 125 -10.03 7.38 15.34
C ARG A 125 -10.31 8.86 15.08
N THR A 126 -10.83 9.61 16.06
CA THR A 126 -11.11 11.04 15.86
C THR A 126 -9.86 11.84 15.58
N MET A 127 -8.71 11.44 16.11
CA MET A 127 -7.43 12.01 15.79
C MET A 127 -6.85 11.34 14.53
N LYS A 128 -6.83 10.02 14.46
CA LYS A 128 -6.14 9.30 13.36
C LYS A 128 -6.76 9.48 11.99
N ASP A 129 -8.08 9.68 11.92
CA ASP A 129 -8.84 9.67 10.67
C ASP A 129 -9.33 11.07 10.25
N VAL A 130 -9.18 12.11 11.07
CA VAL A 130 -9.75 13.45 10.79
C VAL A 130 -9.21 14.11 9.51
N ASN A 131 -7.95 13.86 9.18
CA ASN A 131 -7.28 14.41 7.99
C ASN A 131 -7.90 13.93 6.66
N TYR A 132 -8.57 12.78 6.62
CA TYR A 132 -9.26 12.26 5.42
C TYR A 132 -10.76 12.02 5.63
N ARG A 133 -11.23 11.97 6.88
CA ARG A 133 -12.63 11.80 7.28
C ARG A 133 -12.99 12.86 8.32
N TYR A 134 -12.91 14.14 7.93
CA TYR A 134 -13.22 15.28 8.81
C TYR A 134 -14.58 15.16 9.53
N THR A 135 -15.56 14.50 8.92
CA THR A 135 -16.87 14.24 9.53
C THR A 135 -16.84 13.41 10.81
N ILE A 136 -15.74 12.70 11.09
CA ILE A 136 -15.60 11.87 12.29
C ILE A 136 -15.67 12.68 13.59
N ILE A 137 -15.27 13.96 13.54
CA ILE A 137 -15.26 14.85 14.72
C ILE A 137 -16.53 15.71 14.85
N LYS A 138 -17.46 15.67 13.89
CA LYS A 138 -18.70 16.46 13.94
C LYS A 138 -19.51 16.30 15.24
N PRO A 139 -19.60 15.10 15.84
CA PRO A 139 -20.31 14.95 17.10
C PRO A 139 -19.66 15.65 18.30
N MET A 140 -18.40 16.09 18.21
CA MET A 140 -17.64 16.55 19.39
C MET A 140 -18.23 17.78 20.06
N GLN A 141 -18.84 18.70 19.30
CA GLN A 141 -19.52 19.86 19.89
C GLN A 141 -20.68 19.42 20.79
N ASN A 142 -21.54 18.53 20.29
CA ASN A 142 -22.63 17.98 21.06
C ASN A 142 -22.12 17.08 22.20
N PHE A 143 -21.02 16.34 21.98
CA PHE A 143 -20.43 15.47 22.99
C PHE A 143 -20.18 16.23 24.29
N PHE A 144 -19.57 17.41 24.23
CA PHE A 144 -19.32 18.21 25.43
C PHE A 144 -20.59 18.76 26.09
N SER A 145 -21.70 18.86 25.36
CA SER A 145 -23.01 19.25 25.91
C SER A 145 -23.72 18.15 26.71
N PHE A 146 -23.34 16.87 26.58
CA PHE A 146 -23.92 15.80 27.39
C PHE A 146 -23.42 15.88 28.83
N GLU A 147 -24.31 15.73 29.80
CA GLU A 147 -23.97 15.64 31.22
C GLU A 147 -23.19 14.35 31.51
N ASN A 148 -23.69 13.25 30.96
CA ASN A 148 -23.16 11.90 31.14
C ASN A 148 -22.48 11.42 29.86
N LYS A 149 -21.15 11.33 29.89
CA LYS A 149 -20.36 10.96 28.71
C LYS A 149 -19.03 10.32 29.03
N ALA A 150 -18.50 9.51 28.13
CA ALA A 150 -17.15 8.96 28.23
C ALA A 150 -16.50 8.80 26.86
N TYR A 151 -15.18 8.72 26.88
CA TYR A 151 -14.32 8.65 25.70
C TYR A 151 -13.43 7.41 25.85
N ILE A 152 -13.45 6.45 24.92
CA ILE A 152 -12.78 5.16 25.14
C ILE A 152 -12.08 4.61 23.89
N SER A 153 -10.88 4.05 24.08
CA SER A 153 -10.15 3.31 23.03
C SER A 153 -9.15 2.35 23.67
N ALA A 154 -8.71 1.36 22.90
CA ALA A 154 -7.62 0.48 23.33
C ALA A 154 -6.23 1.14 23.22
N THR A 155 -6.09 2.13 22.33
CA THR A 155 -4.80 2.71 21.94
C THR A 155 -4.82 4.23 21.89
N ALA A 156 -5.72 4.86 22.66
CA ALA A 156 -5.84 6.32 22.64
C ALA A 156 -4.64 7.02 23.28
N VAL A 157 -4.24 8.11 22.62
CA VAL A 157 -3.46 9.20 23.20
C VAL A 157 -4.44 10.13 23.92
N ILE A 158 -3.98 10.83 24.95
CA ILE A 158 -4.80 11.84 25.62
C ILE A 158 -5.00 13.01 24.63
N PRO A 159 -6.25 13.35 24.27
CA PRO A 159 -6.53 14.44 23.34
C PRO A 159 -6.13 15.80 23.91
N SER A 160 -5.68 16.72 23.06
CA SER A 160 -5.25 18.08 23.47
C SER A 160 -6.39 19.09 23.61
N ASP A 161 -7.62 18.71 23.23
CA ASP A 161 -8.78 19.59 23.30
C ASP A 161 -9.05 20.04 24.76
N PRO A 162 -8.99 21.35 25.05
CA PRO A 162 -9.07 21.87 26.42
C PRO A 162 -10.41 21.56 27.09
N ARG A 163 -11.47 21.30 26.31
CA ARG A 163 -12.80 20.97 26.83
C ARG A 163 -12.78 19.70 27.69
N PHE A 164 -11.86 18.76 27.46
CA PHE A 164 -11.70 17.62 28.38
C PHE A 164 -11.32 18.05 29.79
N GLU A 165 -10.43 19.03 29.94
CA GLU A 165 -10.05 19.56 31.26
C GLU A 165 -11.14 20.46 31.85
N GLU A 166 -11.77 21.31 31.04
CA GLU A 166 -12.88 22.18 31.46
C GLU A 166 -14.06 21.37 32.02
N HIS A 167 -14.38 20.24 31.38
CA HIS A 167 -15.40 19.29 31.83
C HIS A 167 -14.89 18.29 32.89
N LYS A 168 -13.68 18.50 33.43
CA LYS A 168 -13.09 17.75 34.54
C LYS A 168 -12.95 16.26 34.28
N PHE A 169 -12.55 15.89 33.06
CA PHE A 169 -12.31 14.48 32.75
C PHE A 169 -11.20 13.88 33.63
N GLN A 170 -11.32 12.58 33.89
CA GLN A 170 -10.28 11.76 34.49
C GLN A 170 -9.79 10.70 33.50
N ASN A 171 -8.53 10.31 33.62
CA ASN A 171 -7.95 9.20 32.88
C ASN A 171 -8.15 7.90 33.68
N ILE A 172 -8.72 6.88 33.05
CA ILE A 172 -8.86 5.54 33.61
C ILE A 172 -8.07 4.58 32.73
N ILE A 173 -7.01 4.00 33.28
CA ILE A 173 -6.19 3.00 32.58
C ILE A 173 -6.60 1.62 33.06
N ILE A 174 -7.16 0.82 32.16
CA ILE A 174 -7.44 -0.60 32.42
C ILE A 174 -6.21 -1.40 32.04
N LYS A 175 -5.53 -2.00 33.02
CA LYS A 175 -4.26 -2.70 32.84
C LYS A 175 -4.38 -4.19 33.17
N PRO A 176 -3.95 -5.11 32.30
CA PRO A 176 -3.87 -6.52 32.66
C PRO A 176 -2.86 -6.73 33.79
N ASP A 177 -3.20 -7.58 34.75
CA ASP A 177 -2.32 -8.01 35.85
C ASP A 177 -1.47 -9.25 35.51
N TYR A 178 -1.60 -9.75 34.29
CA TYR A 178 -0.92 -10.92 33.75
C TYR A 178 -0.05 -10.54 32.56
N ASP A 179 0.95 -11.39 32.27
CA ASP A 179 1.72 -11.25 31.04
C ASP A 179 0.86 -11.61 29.82
N TYR A 180 0.72 -10.64 28.93
CA TYR A 180 -0.06 -10.75 27.71
C TYR A 180 0.78 -10.41 26.47
N GLN A 181 2.10 -10.29 26.62
CA GLN A 181 3.01 -10.04 25.50
C GLN A 181 2.97 -11.20 24.50
N LYS A 182 2.90 -10.87 23.22
CA LYS A 182 3.00 -11.82 22.11
C LYS A 182 4.37 -11.70 21.45
N GLY A 183 4.96 -12.84 21.07
CA GLY A 183 6.17 -12.84 20.26
C GLY A 183 5.92 -12.18 18.90
N LEU A 184 6.83 -11.30 18.47
CA LEU A 184 6.77 -10.63 17.18
C LEU A 184 8.13 -10.70 16.51
N GLU A 185 8.21 -11.19 15.28
CA GLU A 185 9.44 -11.15 14.49
C GLU A 185 9.44 -9.88 13.63
N LEU A 186 10.37 -8.95 13.89
CA LEU A 186 10.60 -7.80 13.03
C LEU A 186 11.71 -8.12 12.03
N ILE A 187 11.34 -8.22 10.76
CA ILE A 187 12.26 -8.37 9.63
C ILE A 187 12.48 -7.00 9.02
N VAL A 188 13.70 -6.47 9.16
CA VAL A 188 14.11 -5.23 8.52
C VAL A 188 14.90 -5.52 7.26
N THR A 189 14.45 -4.96 6.14
CA THR A 189 15.03 -5.25 4.83
C THR A 189 15.07 -4.04 3.90
N ASN A 190 15.98 -4.07 2.93
CA ASN A 190 15.98 -3.14 1.80
C ASN A 190 15.07 -3.57 0.64
N ASN A 191 14.54 -4.81 0.64
CA ASN A 191 13.66 -5.33 -0.40
C ASN A 191 12.45 -6.05 0.23
N ILE A 192 11.37 -5.29 0.42
CA ILE A 192 10.13 -5.77 1.01
C ILE A 192 9.43 -6.76 0.08
N SER A 193 9.43 -6.50 -1.23
CA SER A 193 8.73 -7.35 -2.19
C SER A 193 9.29 -8.77 -2.19
N GLN A 194 10.61 -8.91 -2.24
CA GLN A 194 11.27 -10.23 -2.18
C GLN A 194 11.15 -10.87 -0.79
N THR A 195 11.37 -10.09 0.28
CA THR A 195 11.29 -10.63 1.64
C THR A 195 9.89 -11.15 1.94
N LEU A 196 8.84 -10.41 1.57
CA LEU A 196 7.46 -10.84 1.71
C LEU A 196 7.18 -12.11 0.89
N LYS A 197 7.68 -12.18 -0.35
CA LYS A 197 7.58 -13.40 -1.19
C LYS A 197 8.19 -14.60 -0.47
N ASN A 198 9.45 -14.49 -0.02
CA ASN A 198 10.17 -15.58 0.66
C ASN A 198 9.43 -16.03 1.94
N VAL A 199 8.90 -15.08 2.72
CA VAL A 199 8.13 -15.38 3.92
C VAL A 199 6.83 -16.11 3.57
N VAL A 200 6.07 -15.66 2.57
CA VAL A 200 4.82 -16.32 2.16
C VAL A 200 5.08 -17.73 1.61
N GLU A 201 6.12 -17.92 0.79
CA GLU A 201 6.52 -19.24 0.27
C GLU A 201 6.97 -20.19 1.40
N SER A 202 7.65 -19.68 2.42
CA SER A 202 8.04 -20.49 3.59
C SER A 202 6.85 -20.95 4.46
N LEU A 203 5.65 -20.40 4.22
CA LEU A 203 4.42 -20.64 4.97
C LEU A 203 3.37 -21.38 4.13
N GLU A 204 3.79 -22.19 3.17
CA GLU A 204 2.91 -22.89 2.22
C GLU A 204 1.81 -23.75 2.86
N SER A 205 1.97 -24.25 4.08
CA SER A 205 0.95 -25.04 4.79
C SER A 205 0.04 -24.22 5.70
N GLU A 206 0.27 -22.92 5.82
CA GLU A 206 -0.36 -22.07 6.82
C GLU A 206 -1.46 -21.18 6.23
N ARG A 207 -2.32 -20.69 7.12
CA ARG A 207 -3.28 -19.64 6.82
C ARG A 207 -2.65 -18.29 7.10
N ILE A 208 -2.67 -17.39 6.10
CA ILE A 208 -1.92 -16.14 6.17
C ILE A 208 -2.87 -14.94 6.05
N CYS A 209 -2.71 -13.98 6.96
CA CYS A 209 -3.38 -12.69 6.97
C CYS A 209 -2.34 -11.57 6.85
N ILE A 210 -2.35 -10.83 5.75
CA ILE A 210 -1.34 -9.84 5.39
C ILE A 210 -1.96 -8.44 5.44
N PHE A 211 -1.52 -7.64 6.40
CA PHE A 211 -1.91 -6.24 6.54
C PHE A 211 -0.90 -5.37 5.77
N TYR A 212 -1.32 -4.91 4.60
CA TYR A 212 -0.50 -4.11 3.71
C TYR A 212 -1.30 -2.91 3.20
N ASN A 213 -0.99 -1.73 3.73
CA ASN A 213 -1.68 -0.47 3.43
C ASN A 213 -1.35 0.09 2.02
N SER A 214 -1.12 -0.76 1.03
CA SER A 214 -0.91 -0.38 -0.38
C SER A 214 -1.52 -1.40 -1.32
N LEU A 215 -2.55 -1.01 -2.06
CA LEU A 215 -3.14 -1.88 -3.09
C LEU A 215 -2.15 -2.20 -4.20
N GLN A 216 -1.30 -1.23 -4.58
CA GLN A 216 -0.23 -1.48 -5.54
C GLN A 216 0.74 -2.55 -5.02
N GLY A 217 1.08 -2.51 -3.73
CA GLY A 217 1.89 -3.52 -3.07
C GLY A 217 1.22 -4.90 -3.10
N ILE A 218 -0.04 -4.98 -2.65
CA ILE A 218 -0.85 -6.20 -2.63
C ILE A 218 -0.93 -6.86 -4.02
N VAL A 219 -1.31 -6.08 -5.04
CA VAL A 219 -1.46 -6.59 -6.41
C VAL A 219 -0.12 -7.09 -6.96
N SER A 220 0.98 -6.38 -6.70
CA SER A 220 2.32 -6.83 -7.08
C SER A 220 2.61 -8.19 -6.45
N THR A 221 2.46 -8.32 -5.13
CA THR A 221 2.73 -9.55 -4.39
C THR A 221 1.90 -10.73 -4.92
N ILE A 222 0.60 -10.54 -5.15
CA ILE A 222 -0.28 -11.59 -5.68
C ILE A 222 0.18 -12.07 -7.06
N ASN A 223 0.52 -11.14 -7.95
CA ASN A 223 0.97 -11.45 -9.30
C ASN A 223 2.34 -12.13 -9.30
N ASP A 224 3.26 -11.68 -8.44
CA ASP A 224 4.62 -12.21 -8.35
C ASP A 224 4.62 -13.65 -7.82
N LEU A 225 3.73 -13.96 -6.87
CA LEU A 225 3.54 -15.30 -6.29
C LEU A 225 2.61 -16.20 -7.11
N GLY A 226 1.77 -15.64 -7.99
CA GLY A 226 0.80 -16.41 -8.78
C GLY A 226 -0.33 -17.02 -7.94
N ILE A 227 -0.74 -16.37 -6.85
CA ILE A 227 -1.68 -16.90 -5.84
C ILE A 227 -3.11 -16.31 -5.94
N ALA A 228 -3.47 -15.72 -7.09
CA ALA A 228 -4.72 -14.98 -7.27
C ALA A 228 -5.98 -15.83 -7.00
N ASP A 229 -5.95 -17.12 -7.30
CA ASP A 229 -7.04 -18.07 -7.11
C ASP A 229 -7.28 -18.48 -5.65
N GLN A 230 -6.30 -18.24 -4.77
CA GLN A 230 -6.33 -18.60 -3.34
C GLN A 230 -6.23 -17.37 -2.44
N THR A 231 -6.66 -16.21 -2.96
CA THR A 231 -6.52 -14.92 -2.29
C THR A 231 -7.85 -14.20 -2.13
N SER A 232 -8.04 -13.57 -0.99
CA SER A 232 -9.06 -12.52 -0.79
C SER A 232 -8.40 -11.19 -0.44
N ILE A 233 -8.96 -10.10 -0.96
CA ILE A 233 -8.51 -8.72 -0.69
C ILE A 233 -9.65 -7.96 -0.02
N TYR A 234 -9.38 -7.43 1.17
CA TYR A 234 -10.30 -6.66 1.98
C TYR A 234 -9.90 -5.17 1.97
N CYS A 235 -10.67 -4.36 1.24
CA CYS A 235 -10.39 -2.93 1.07
C CYS A 235 -11.66 -2.06 1.05
N SER A 236 -11.54 -0.74 0.88
CA SER A 236 -12.71 0.12 0.76
C SER A 236 -13.43 -0.10 -0.58
N SER A 237 -14.77 0.02 -0.57
CA SER A 237 -15.64 -0.16 -1.75
C SER A 237 -15.15 0.60 -2.99
N ASN A 238 -14.77 1.87 -2.83
CA ASN A 238 -14.29 2.72 -3.93
C ASN A 238 -13.02 2.18 -4.60
N LYS A 239 -12.14 1.50 -3.85
CA LYS A 239 -10.91 0.94 -4.40
C LYS A 239 -11.10 -0.50 -4.88
N GLY A 240 -12.06 -1.23 -4.32
CA GLY A 240 -12.36 -2.59 -4.74
C GLY A 240 -12.90 -2.69 -6.16
N SER A 241 -13.72 -1.71 -6.57
CA SER A 241 -14.25 -1.63 -7.94
C SER A 241 -13.15 -1.51 -9.00
N GLU A 242 -12.07 -0.77 -8.73
CA GLU A 242 -10.93 -0.64 -9.65
C GLU A 242 -10.16 -1.96 -9.83
N LEU A 243 -10.08 -2.80 -8.79
CA LEU A 243 -9.34 -4.07 -8.82
C LEU A 243 -10.11 -5.17 -9.54
N SER A 244 -11.42 -5.25 -9.31
CA SER A 244 -12.28 -6.23 -9.99
C SER A 244 -12.30 -6.01 -11.51
N ILE A 245 -12.20 -4.76 -11.98
CA ILE A 245 -12.06 -4.42 -13.40
C ILE A 245 -10.74 -4.96 -13.99
N ASN A 246 -9.70 -5.10 -13.17
CA ASN A 246 -8.38 -5.61 -13.58
C ASN A 246 -8.24 -7.13 -13.46
N GLY A 247 -9.33 -7.88 -13.26
CA GLY A 247 -9.34 -9.34 -13.31
C GLY A 247 -8.93 -10.04 -12.01
N ILE A 248 -8.82 -9.32 -10.90
CA ILE A 248 -8.64 -9.93 -9.58
C ILE A 248 -10.02 -10.25 -9.00
N ASN A 249 -10.37 -11.54 -8.98
CA ASN A 249 -11.55 -12.02 -8.29
C ASN A 249 -11.29 -12.06 -6.76
N GLY A 250 -12.32 -11.97 -5.93
CA GLY A 250 -12.19 -12.06 -4.47
C GLY A 250 -11.84 -10.75 -3.75
N VAL A 251 -12.37 -9.62 -4.23
CA VAL A 251 -12.22 -8.31 -3.59
C VAL A 251 -13.50 -7.95 -2.83
N TYR A 252 -13.37 -7.65 -1.54
CA TYR A 252 -14.51 -7.45 -0.64
C TYR A 252 -14.36 -6.17 0.19
N ASP A 253 -15.48 -5.50 0.45
CA ASP A 253 -15.57 -4.30 1.30
C ASP A 253 -16.04 -4.59 2.74
N ASN A 254 -16.35 -5.87 3.01
CA ASN A 254 -16.72 -6.46 4.29
C ASN A 254 -16.05 -7.84 4.41
N LEU A 255 -15.90 -8.36 5.64
CA LEU A 255 -15.41 -9.72 5.84
C LEU A 255 -16.40 -10.75 5.27
N THR A 256 -15.86 -11.85 4.76
CA THR A 256 -16.64 -13.01 4.33
C THR A 256 -16.57 -14.11 5.40
N GLU A 257 -17.47 -15.09 5.32
CA GLU A 257 -17.47 -16.24 6.25
C GLU A 257 -16.30 -17.18 5.98
N GLU A 258 -15.86 -17.28 4.72
CA GLU A 258 -14.80 -18.17 4.28
C GLU A 258 -13.53 -17.39 3.94
N PHE A 259 -12.48 -17.61 4.72
CA PHE A 259 -11.16 -17.09 4.41
C PHE A 259 -10.39 -18.10 3.55
N PRO A 260 -9.88 -17.75 2.35
CA PRO A 260 -8.94 -18.58 1.62
C PRO A 260 -7.56 -18.59 2.30
N LYS A 261 -6.57 -19.25 1.66
CA LYS A 261 -5.21 -19.39 2.19
C LYS A 261 -4.53 -18.04 2.45
N HIS A 262 -4.69 -17.08 1.54
CA HIS A 262 -4.08 -15.75 1.65
C HIS A 262 -5.16 -14.67 1.76
N ASN A 263 -5.04 -13.80 2.77
CA ASN A 263 -6.02 -12.75 3.03
C ASN A 263 -5.30 -11.42 3.19
N PHE A 264 -5.48 -10.50 2.25
CA PHE A 264 -4.87 -9.18 2.30
C PHE A 264 -5.83 -8.15 2.86
N PHE A 265 -5.34 -7.32 3.77
CA PHE A 265 -6.10 -6.28 4.45
C PHE A 265 -5.43 -4.91 4.26
N THR A 266 -6.24 -3.90 4.01
CA THR A 266 -5.81 -2.49 4.02
C THR A 266 -6.27 -1.80 5.31
N SER A 267 -5.82 -0.55 5.53
CA SER A 267 -5.96 0.19 6.79
C SER A 267 -7.37 0.23 7.38
N ARG A 268 -8.41 0.20 6.54
CA ARG A 268 -9.82 0.12 6.96
C ARG A 268 -10.09 -1.06 7.91
N PHE A 269 -9.37 -2.17 7.77
CA PHE A 269 -9.58 -3.39 8.55
C PHE A 269 -8.65 -3.49 9.77
N ASN A 270 -7.78 -2.51 10.03
CA ASN A 270 -6.83 -2.56 11.14
C ASN A 270 -7.52 -2.52 12.52
N ALA A 271 -8.67 -1.84 12.64
CA ALA A 271 -9.36 -1.63 13.92
C ALA A 271 -10.85 -2.00 13.91
N ALA A 272 -11.45 -2.16 12.73
CA ALA A 272 -12.90 -2.07 12.55
C ALA A 272 -13.67 -3.40 12.55
N VAL A 273 -12.99 -4.55 12.49
CA VAL A 273 -13.67 -5.83 12.29
C VAL A 273 -13.01 -6.94 13.11
N ASP A 274 -13.84 -7.70 13.81
CA ASP A 274 -13.41 -8.94 14.48
C ASP A 274 -13.24 -10.04 13.44
N ILE A 275 -12.06 -10.67 13.43
CA ILE A 275 -11.72 -11.76 12.52
C ILE A 275 -11.83 -13.06 13.30
N GLU A 276 -12.84 -13.85 12.96
CA GLU A 276 -13.11 -15.16 13.53
C GLU A 276 -12.75 -16.23 12.51
N MET A 277 -11.74 -17.03 12.83
CA MET A 277 -11.25 -18.11 11.99
C MET A 277 -11.14 -19.37 12.83
N ASP A 278 -11.50 -20.53 12.28
CA ASP A 278 -11.42 -21.81 12.98
C ASP A 278 -9.98 -22.23 13.29
N ILE A 279 -9.01 -21.62 12.60
CA ILE A 279 -7.58 -21.84 12.77
C ILE A 279 -6.88 -20.51 13.09
N GLN A 280 -5.82 -20.57 13.90
CA GLN A 280 -4.98 -19.41 14.20
C GLN A 280 -4.09 -19.10 12.98
N PRO A 281 -4.21 -17.92 12.35
CA PRO A 281 -3.41 -17.58 11.19
C PRO A 281 -2.04 -17.02 11.58
N VAL A 282 -1.11 -17.04 10.63
CA VAL A 282 0.08 -16.19 10.66
C VAL A 282 -0.31 -14.79 10.20
N VAL A 283 -0.03 -13.78 11.03
CA VAL A 283 -0.29 -12.37 10.73
C VAL A 283 0.99 -11.68 10.29
N ILE A 284 0.97 -11.12 9.09
CA ILE A 284 2.09 -10.39 8.50
C ILE A 284 1.71 -8.92 8.35
N MET A 285 2.47 -8.01 8.97
CA MET A 285 2.31 -6.57 8.86
C MET A 285 3.40 -6.01 7.94
N VAL A 286 3.02 -5.27 6.90
CA VAL A 286 3.96 -4.83 5.84
C VAL A 286 4.00 -3.32 5.73
N THR A 287 5.18 -2.75 5.91
CA THR A 287 5.49 -1.35 5.59
C THR A 287 6.50 -1.29 4.44
N ASN A 288 6.21 -0.49 3.42
CA ASN A 288 7.11 -0.25 2.29
C ASN A 288 7.18 1.24 1.95
N LEU A 289 8.16 1.92 2.54
CA LEU A 289 8.39 3.36 2.38
C LEU A 289 8.82 3.74 0.95
N HIS A 290 9.36 2.80 0.17
CA HIS A 290 9.68 3.05 -1.24
C HIS A 290 8.42 3.15 -2.11
N ILE A 291 7.30 2.57 -1.66
CA ILE A 291 6.00 2.72 -2.34
C ILE A 291 5.28 3.97 -1.83
N ALA A 292 5.05 4.07 -0.51
CA ALA A 292 4.39 5.24 0.06
C ALA A 292 4.53 5.31 1.59
N HIS A 293 4.57 6.53 2.12
CA HIS A 293 4.63 6.78 3.57
C HIS A 293 3.37 6.30 4.31
N HIS A 294 2.20 6.32 3.67
CA HIS A 294 0.96 5.83 4.30
C HIS A 294 0.95 4.30 4.54
N THR A 295 2.02 3.59 4.13
CA THR A 295 2.20 2.17 4.46
C THR A 295 2.75 1.93 5.87
N MET A 296 3.17 2.99 6.57
CA MET A 296 3.60 2.90 7.96
C MET A 296 2.49 2.31 8.83
N ILE A 297 2.89 1.46 9.79
CA ILE A 297 2.03 0.83 10.78
C ILE A 297 2.59 1.26 12.14
N ASP A 298 1.82 2.01 12.92
CA ASP A 298 2.25 2.39 14.26
C ASP A 298 2.38 1.15 15.17
N PRO A 299 3.60 0.80 15.65
CA PRO A 299 3.82 -0.32 16.56
C PRO A 299 3.04 -0.22 17.88
N LYS A 300 2.75 1.01 18.32
CA LYS A 300 2.11 1.31 19.61
C LYS A 300 0.59 1.48 19.51
N SER A 301 0.02 1.32 18.31
CA SER A 301 -1.42 1.39 18.15
C SER A 301 -1.94 0.51 17.01
N ASP A 302 -1.53 0.74 15.77
CA ASP A 302 -2.10 0.01 14.63
C ASP A 302 -1.74 -1.48 14.69
N ALA A 303 -0.50 -1.82 15.02
CA ALA A 303 -0.08 -3.21 15.20
C ALA A 303 -0.87 -3.94 16.31
N ILE A 304 -1.12 -3.25 17.42
CA ILE A 304 -1.91 -3.76 18.56
C ILE A 304 -3.35 -4.02 18.12
N GLN A 305 -3.95 -3.08 17.39
CA GLN A 305 -5.32 -3.19 16.90
C GLN A 305 -5.45 -4.36 15.91
N ILE A 306 -4.53 -4.46 14.95
CA ILE A 306 -4.46 -5.54 13.95
C ILE A 306 -4.46 -6.91 14.64
N VAL A 307 -3.52 -7.13 15.56
CA VAL A 307 -3.39 -8.41 16.26
C VAL A 307 -4.57 -8.66 17.20
N GLY A 308 -5.14 -7.59 17.76
CA GLY A 308 -6.31 -7.64 18.63
C GLY A 308 -7.63 -8.00 17.94
N ARG A 309 -7.69 -7.98 16.60
CA ARG A 309 -8.89 -8.35 15.84
C ARG A 309 -9.15 -9.84 15.79
N PHE A 310 -8.13 -10.68 15.95
CA PHE A 310 -8.24 -12.13 15.87
C PHE A 310 -8.76 -12.71 17.18
N ARG A 311 -10.06 -13.02 17.23
CA ARG A 311 -10.74 -13.48 18.46
C ARG A 311 -10.23 -14.82 18.97
N ASN A 312 -9.91 -15.73 18.06
CA ASN A 312 -9.36 -17.05 18.37
C ASN A 312 -7.83 -17.05 18.53
N GLY A 313 -7.20 -15.87 18.49
CA GLY A 313 -5.75 -15.71 18.56
C GLY A 313 -5.06 -15.83 17.19
N VAL A 314 -3.73 -15.77 17.24
CA VAL A 314 -2.84 -15.81 16.07
C VAL A 314 -1.72 -16.79 16.38
N ASP A 315 -1.21 -17.48 15.36
CA ASP A 315 -0.11 -18.44 15.50
C ASP A 315 1.23 -17.71 15.64
N ARG A 316 1.53 -16.84 14.66
CA ARG A 316 2.75 -16.04 14.60
C ARG A 316 2.45 -14.62 14.13
N ILE A 317 3.29 -13.68 14.55
CA ILE A 317 3.24 -12.28 14.17
C ILE A 317 4.58 -11.89 13.54
N ILE A 318 4.54 -11.44 12.29
CA ILE A 318 5.71 -11.03 11.53
C ILE A 318 5.48 -9.58 11.08
N ALA A 319 6.43 -8.70 11.34
CA ALA A 319 6.45 -7.35 10.79
C ALA A 319 7.60 -7.25 9.78
N ILE A 320 7.30 -6.87 8.53
CA ILE A 320 8.29 -6.67 7.47
C ILE A 320 8.34 -5.19 7.15
N SER A 321 9.51 -4.57 7.29
CA SER A 321 9.66 -3.13 7.08
C SER A 321 11.01 -2.74 6.51
N ASN A 322 11.02 -1.70 5.69
CA ASN A 322 12.22 -0.91 5.44
C ASN A 322 12.22 0.30 6.38
N PHE A 323 13.31 1.07 6.35
CA PHE A 323 13.43 2.36 7.01
C PHE A 323 14.00 3.37 6.01
N ASP A 324 13.77 4.65 6.27
CA ASP A 324 14.29 5.72 5.43
C ASP A 324 14.87 6.83 6.31
N SER A 325 16.21 6.87 6.36
CA SER A 325 16.95 7.87 7.13
C SER A 325 16.88 9.28 6.53
N THR A 326 16.28 9.44 5.35
CA THR A 326 16.11 10.72 4.67
C THR A 326 14.73 11.34 4.90
N LEU A 327 13.83 10.65 5.61
CA LEU A 327 12.53 11.19 5.99
C LEU A 327 12.70 12.51 6.75
N LYS A 328 11.99 13.53 6.28
CA LYS A 328 11.89 14.80 7.01
C LYS A 328 10.82 14.65 8.07
N THR A 329 11.25 14.63 9.32
CA THR A 329 10.39 14.60 10.50
C THR A 329 10.54 15.89 11.27
N LYS A 330 9.49 16.30 11.97
CA LYS A 330 9.55 17.35 12.97
C LYS A 330 9.49 16.70 14.35
N ASP A 331 10.38 17.13 15.24
CA ASP A 331 10.14 16.87 16.66
C ASP A 331 8.94 17.70 17.17
N GLU A 332 8.57 17.50 18.43
CA GLU A 332 7.40 18.17 19.02
C GLU A 332 7.51 19.71 18.96
N ASN A 333 8.68 20.27 19.25
CA ASN A 333 8.89 21.72 19.24
C ASN A 333 8.91 22.29 17.82
N GLU A 334 9.54 21.58 16.88
CA GLU A 334 9.55 21.93 15.47
C GLU A 334 8.14 21.86 14.87
N ALA A 335 7.34 20.87 15.27
CA ALA A 335 5.96 20.70 14.86
C ALA A 335 5.07 21.83 15.39
N ILE A 336 5.23 22.19 16.68
CA ILE A 336 4.55 23.35 17.28
C ILE A 336 4.91 24.63 16.52
N SER A 337 6.21 24.92 16.39
CA SER A 337 6.70 26.13 15.72
C SER A 337 6.21 26.23 14.27
N TYR A 338 6.16 25.10 13.56
CA TYR A 338 5.64 25.05 12.20
C TYR A 338 4.15 25.40 12.14
N LEU A 339 3.32 24.81 13.03
CA LEU A 339 1.89 25.09 13.06
C LEU A 339 1.58 26.52 13.54
N GLU A 340 2.36 27.06 14.48
CA GLU A 340 2.25 28.47 14.91
C GLU A 340 2.53 29.43 13.74
N GLY A 341 3.59 29.20 12.96
CA GLY A 341 3.87 30.02 11.77
C GLY A 341 2.77 29.92 10.70
N CYS A 342 2.16 28.74 10.52
CA CYS A 342 0.99 28.58 9.66
C CYS A 342 -0.24 29.32 10.19
N GLU A 343 -0.49 29.27 11.50
CA GLU A 343 -1.58 29.97 12.19
C GLU A 343 -1.44 31.49 12.05
N GLU A 344 -0.25 32.03 12.27
CA GLU A 344 0.05 33.46 12.09
C GLU A 344 -0.25 33.90 10.66
N THR A 345 0.23 33.15 9.67
CA THR A 345 0.00 33.45 8.25
C THR A 345 -1.49 33.43 7.91
N TYR A 346 -2.23 32.43 8.39
CA TYR A 346 -3.68 32.33 8.22
C TYR A 346 -4.40 33.53 8.82
N ASN A 347 -4.01 33.94 10.03
CA ASN A 347 -4.61 35.08 10.73
C ASN A 347 -4.35 36.41 10.01
N VAL A 348 -3.19 36.58 9.37
CA VAL A 348 -2.92 37.74 8.50
C VAL A 348 -3.89 37.79 7.33
N ILE A 349 -4.09 36.67 6.62
CA ILE A 349 -5.04 36.59 5.49
C ILE A 349 -6.47 36.88 5.99
N LYS A 350 -6.84 36.32 7.15
CA LYS A 350 -8.16 36.53 7.77
C LYS A 350 -8.40 37.99 8.13
N ALA A 351 -7.41 38.67 8.70
CA ALA A 351 -7.49 40.10 9.01
C ALA A 351 -7.63 40.97 7.75
N LEU A 352 -6.90 40.62 6.68
CA LEU A 352 -7.04 41.29 5.38
C LEU A 352 -8.44 41.09 4.80
N HIS A 353 -8.98 39.87 4.86
CA HIS A 353 -10.33 39.56 4.41
C HIS A 353 -11.38 40.39 5.15
N GLN A 354 -11.31 40.42 6.49
CA GLN A 354 -12.23 41.18 7.34
C GLN A 354 -12.16 42.70 7.11
N SER A 355 -11.02 43.19 6.63
CA SER A 355 -10.80 44.62 6.34
C SER A 355 -11.08 44.99 4.88
N ALA A 356 -11.37 44.02 4.01
CA ALA A 356 -11.61 44.26 2.60
C ALA A 356 -12.95 44.97 2.38
N THR A 357 -12.91 46.11 1.70
CA THR A 357 -14.11 46.87 1.30
C THR A 357 -14.43 46.74 -0.19
N ASN A 358 -13.51 46.16 -0.96
CA ASN A 358 -13.68 45.88 -2.37
C ASN A 358 -14.19 44.44 -2.57
N PRO A 359 -15.31 44.22 -3.29
CA PRO A 359 -15.89 42.88 -3.47
C PRO A 359 -14.96 41.86 -4.13
N GLY A 360 -14.07 42.30 -5.03
CA GLY A 360 -13.09 41.41 -5.66
C GLY A 360 -12.00 40.97 -4.69
N ALA A 361 -11.52 41.89 -3.83
CA ALA A 361 -10.56 41.57 -2.80
C ALA A 361 -11.16 40.65 -1.72
N GLU A 362 -12.40 40.91 -1.31
CA GLU A 362 -13.15 40.07 -0.38
C GLU A 362 -13.28 38.64 -0.93
N ALA A 363 -13.79 38.47 -2.15
CA ALA A 363 -13.94 37.16 -2.78
C ALA A 363 -12.60 36.41 -2.93
N THR A 364 -11.53 37.11 -3.34
CA THR A 364 -10.20 36.52 -3.50
C THR A 364 -9.62 36.04 -2.17
N LEU A 365 -9.76 36.85 -1.11
CA LEU A 365 -9.23 36.49 0.21
C LEU A 365 -10.07 35.40 0.88
N ALA A 366 -11.38 35.35 0.64
CA ALA A 366 -12.24 34.25 1.07
C ALA A 366 -11.80 32.93 0.44
N GLU A 367 -11.52 32.91 -0.87
CA GLU A 367 -10.97 31.74 -1.56
C GLU A 367 -9.59 31.36 -1.02
N ALA A 368 -8.71 32.34 -0.79
CA ALA A 368 -7.39 32.10 -0.22
C ALA A 368 -7.47 31.43 1.16
N LEU A 369 -8.41 31.85 2.02
CA LEU A 369 -8.63 31.23 3.34
C LEU A 369 -9.06 29.76 3.24
N LEU A 370 -9.78 29.36 2.19
CA LEU A 370 -10.18 27.97 1.97
C LEU A 370 -9.05 27.12 1.35
N LEU A 371 -8.12 27.74 0.62
CA LEU A 371 -7.05 27.02 -0.09
C LEU A 371 -5.76 26.86 0.72
N VAL A 372 -5.51 27.73 1.70
CA VAL A 372 -4.35 27.57 2.59
C VAL A 372 -4.49 26.31 3.42
N LYS A 373 -3.42 25.52 3.49
CA LYS A 373 -3.39 24.23 4.21
C LYS A 373 -3.80 24.35 5.69
N TYR A 374 -3.56 25.51 6.31
CA TYR A 374 -3.95 25.72 7.70
C TYR A 374 -5.48 25.73 7.91
N SER A 375 -6.28 25.90 6.85
CA SER A 375 -7.75 25.81 6.94
C SER A 375 -8.24 24.46 7.51
N ASP A 376 -7.52 23.36 7.26
CA ASP A 376 -7.82 22.04 7.82
C ASP A 376 -7.74 22.02 9.37
N PHE A 377 -7.02 22.96 9.96
CA PHE A 377 -6.78 23.09 11.40
C PHE A 377 -7.77 24.05 12.08
N VAL A 378 -8.79 24.54 11.35
CA VAL A 378 -9.81 25.46 11.85
C VAL A 378 -11.19 24.82 11.73
N ASN A 379 -11.95 24.83 12.82
CA ASN A 379 -13.33 24.34 12.83
C ASN A 379 -14.27 25.28 12.06
N GLU A 380 -15.48 24.81 11.76
CA GLU A 380 -16.52 25.61 11.07
C GLU A 380 -16.91 26.89 11.84
N ASP A 381 -16.81 26.89 13.17
CA ASP A 381 -17.06 28.05 14.03
C ASP A 381 -15.84 29.01 14.15
N GLY A 382 -14.75 28.71 13.44
CA GLY A 382 -13.52 29.49 13.43
C GLY A 382 -12.57 29.21 14.61
N THR A 383 -12.89 28.26 15.48
CA THR A 383 -12.02 27.82 16.58
C THR A 383 -10.96 26.83 16.11
N LYS A 384 -9.96 26.56 16.96
CA LYS A 384 -8.87 25.61 16.66
C LYS A 384 -9.41 24.17 16.62
N ASN A 385 -9.08 23.45 15.55
CA ASN A 385 -9.34 22.01 15.45
C ASN A 385 -8.23 21.22 16.16
N HIS A 386 -8.38 21.00 17.46
CA HIS A 386 -7.42 20.25 18.29
C HIS A 386 -7.17 18.83 17.80
N PHE A 387 -8.17 18.16 17.21
CA PHE A 387 -8.01 16.80 16.69
C PHE A 387 -7.08 16.75 15.46
N MET A 388 -7.10 17.79 14.62
CA MET A 388 -6.18 17.90 13.49
C MET A 388 -4.76 18.26 13.94
N TYR A 389 -4.61 19.05 15.00
CA TYR A 389 -3.31 19.24 15.65
C TYR A 389 -2.75 17.92 16.17
N ASP A 390 -3.55 17.18 16.95
CA ASP A 390 -3.17 15.87 17.49
C ASP A 390 -2.81 14.89 16.36
N ASN A 391 -3.55 14.91 15.24
CA ASN A 391 -3.24 14.12 14.05
C ASN A 391 -1.87 14.46 13.48
N PHE A 392 -1.55 15.75 13.34
CA PHE A 392 -0.26 16.19 12.81
C PHE A 392 0.91 15.72 13.69
N PHE A 393 0.80 15.90 15.01
CA PHE A 393 1.82 15.40 15.94
C PHE A 393 1.95 13.89 15.89
N TYR A 394 0.83 13.17 15.83
CA TYR A 394 0.82 11.72 15.66
C TYR A 394 1.54 11.29 14.38
N GLU A 395 1.23 11.89 13.23
CA GLU A 395 1.87 11.55 11.96
C GLU A 395 3.39 11.80 11.99
N GLU A 396 3.85 12.92 12.54
CA GLU A 396 5.28 13.21 12.67
C GLU A 396 5.98 12.24 13.63
N ALA A 397 5.34 11.89 14.75
CA ALA A 397 5.85 10.90 15.69
C ALA A 397 5.98 9.51 15.06
N VAL A 398 4.97 9.07 14.29
CA VAL A 398 5.02 7.79 13.57
C VAL A 398 6.14 7.81 12.53
N LYS A 399 6.29 8.87 11.73
CA LYS A 399 7.39 8.99 10.74
C LYS A 399 8.75 8.86 11.41
N ALA A 400 8.94 9.47 12.58
CA ALA A 400 10.20 9.39 13.32
C ALA A 400 10.60 7.96 13.72
N LEU A 401 9.64 7.06 13.91
CA LEU A 401 9.91 5.65 14.21
C LEU A 401 10.64 4.94 13.06
N TYR A 402 10.43 5.40 11.82
CA TYR A 402 10.92 4.80 10.60
C TYR A 402 12.23 5.41 10.07
N LEU A 403 12.88 6.29 10.83
CA LEU A 403 14.18 6.87 10.46
C LEU A 403 15.31 5.83 10.46
N ASN A 404 15.24 4.84 11.35
CA ASN A 404 16.21 3.75 11.41
C ASN A 404 15.63 2.51 12.09
N HIS A 405 16.25 1.36 11.84
CA HIS A 405 15.78 0.07 12.36
C HIS A 405 15.77 -0.04 13.89
N LYS A 406 16.66 0.65 14.61
CA LYS A 406 16.73 0.58 16.08
C LYS A 406 15.53 1.28 16.71
N THR A 407 15.20 2.49 16.24
CA THR A 407 14.02 3.22 16.71
C THR A 407 12.75 2.40 16.46
N LEU A 408 12.62 1.80 15.28
CA LEU A 408 11.48 0.94 14.96
C LEU A 408 11.41 -0.30 15.87
N PHE A 409 12.54 -0.99 16.08
CA PHE A 409 12.61 -2.16 16.97
C PHE A 409 12.23 -1.81 18.42
N GLU A 410 12.76 -0.71 18.96
CA GLU A 410 12.38 -0.23 20.30
C GLU A 410 10.91 0.16 20.38
N ALA A 411 10.32 0.70 19.31
CA ALA A 411 8.91 1.05 19.29
C ALA A 411 7.98 -0.17 19.40
N TYR A 412 8.40 -1.32 18.87
CA TYR A 412 7.67 -2.59 19.06
C TYR A 412 7.82 -3.17 20.46
N LYS A 413 8.81 -2.75 21.28
CA LYS A 413 8.90 -3.19 22.68
C LYS A 413 7.82 -2.51 23.51
N THR A 414 6.67 -3.17 23.57
CA THR A 414 5.51 -2.67 24.30
C THR A 414 5.05 -3.72 25.31
N MET A 415 4.08 -3.36 26.15
CA MET A 415 3.40 -4.36 26.97
C MET A 415 2.62 -5.41 26.14
N HIS A 416 2.45 -5.21 24.83
CA HIS A 416 1.72 -6.12 23.93
C HIS A 416 2.64 -7.06 23.13
N PHE A 417 3.90 -6.67 22.91
CA PHE A 417 4.81 -7.40 22.03
C PHE A 417 6.19 -7.57 22.65
N LEU A 418 6.77 -8.75 22.42
CA LEU A 418 8.17 -9.06 22.67
C LEU A 418 8.87 -9.27 21.32
N PRO A 419 9.49 -8.21 20.74
CA PRO A 419 10.04 -8.29 19.40
C PRO A 419 11.39 -9.00 19.36
N THR A 420 11.63 -9.80 18.31
CA THR A 420 12.96 -10.22 17.83
C THR A 420 13.30 -9.46 16.56
N LEU A 421 14.59 -9.29 16.25
CA LEU A 421 15.06 -8.57 15.07
C LEU A 421 15.80 -9.51 14.12
N ARG A 422 15.38 -9.54 12.86
CA ARG A 422 16.08 -10.17 11.75
C ARG A 422 16.41 -9.10 10.71
N MET A 423 17.69 -8.98 10.35
CA MET A 423 18.13 -8.08 9.28
C MET A 423 18.29 -8.89 8.00
N GLU A 424 17.67 -8.44 6.90
CA GLU A 424 17.81 -9.04 5.58
C GLU A 424 18.25 -8.01 4.55
N THR A 425 19.45 -8.18 4.01
CA THR A 425 19.96 -7.32 2.95
C THR A 425 20.00 -8.12 1.65
N HIS A 426 19.31 -7.61 0.64
CA HIS A 426 19.32 -8.13 -0.73
C HIS A 426 20.26 -7.26 -1.59
N LEU A 427 20.78 -7.82 -2.68
CA LEU A 427 21.65 -7.08 -3.63
C LEU A 427 20.96 -5.84 -4.20
N LEU A 428 19.65 -5.94 -4.47
CA LEU A 428 18.83 -4.85 -4.96
C LEU A 428 17.69 -4.55 -4.00
N SER A 429 17.47 -3.27 -3.74
CA SER A 429 16.35 -2.75 -2.95
C SER A 429 15.07 -2.63 -3.79
N ASP A 430 13.91 -2.46 -3.14
CA ASP A 430 12.68 -2.13 -3.89
C ASP A 430 12.83 -0.84 -4.70
N ALA A 431 13.64 0.11 -4.23
CA ALA A 431 13.93 1.36 -4.95
C ALA A 431 14.73 1.11 -6.24
N ASP A 432 15.65 0.15 -6.24
CA ASP A 432 16.39 -0.25 -7.45
C ASP A 432 15.47 -0.96 -8.47
N LEU A 433 14.44 -1.67 -7.99
CA LEU A 433 13.54 -2.50 -8.82
C LEU A 433 12.31 -1.75 -9.35
N LYS A 434 11.94 -0.62 -8.72
CA LYS A 434 10.84 0.24 -9.16
C LYS A 434 11.37 1.60 -9.60
N PRO A 435 11.94 1.71 -10.81
CA PRO A 435 12.20 3.01 -11.42
C PRO A 435 10.88 3.78 -11.49
N ASN A 436 10.85 5.00 -10.96
CA ASN A 436 9.64 5.83 -10.84
C ASN A 436 8.91 5.87 -12.19
N LYS A 437 7.82 5.11 -12.34
CA LYS A 437 7.25 4.79 -13.67
C LYS A 437 6.68 6.01 -14.41
N TYR A 438 6.41 7.10 -13.69
CA TYR A 438 5.85 8.32 -14.26
C TYR A 438 6.97 9.30 -14.63
N GLY A 439 7.11 9.58 -15.93
CA GLY A 439 7.92 10.67 -16.45
C GLY A 439 9.36 10.32 -16.83
N LEU A 440 9.86 9.11 -16.56
CA LEU A 440 11.20 8.71 -16.99
C LEU A 440 11.27 8.47 -18.50
N SER A 441 12.31 9.01 -19.13
CA SER A 441 12.70 8.67 -20.49
C SER A 441 13.23 7.23 -20.55
N ILE A 442 13.15 6.61 -21.74
CA ILE A 442 13.69 5.26 -21.96
C ILE A 442 15.18 5.18 -21.63
N ARG A 443 15.92 6.28 -21.84
CA ARG A 443 17.35 6.37 -21.55
C ARG A 443 17.63 6.34 -20.06
N GLU A 444 16.87 7.10 -19.26
CA GLU A 444 17.02 7.10 -17.80
C GLU A 444 16.64 5.74 -17.20
N LEU A 445 15.53 5.16 -17.65
CA LEU A 445 15.13 3.81 -17.27
C LEU A 445 16.21 2.77 -17.61
N THR A 446 16.78 2.85 -18.82
CA THR A 446 17.85 1.94 -19.25
C THR A 446 19.11 2.12 -18.40
N SER A 447 19.47 3.36 -18.04
CA SER A 447 20.59 3.64 -17.14
C SER A 447 20.40 2.99 -15.78
N GLN A 448 19.24 3.19 -15.15
CA GLN A 448 18.95 2.61 -13.83
C GLN A 448 18.99 1.08 -13.85
N LEU A 449 18.45 0.46 -14.91
CA LEU A 449 18.48 -0.99 -15.07
C LEU A 449 19.90 -1.52 -15.37
N ILE A 450 20.73 -0.80 -16.12
CA ILE A 450 22.14 -1.13 -16.29
C ILE A 450 22.86 -1.11 -14.94
N ASP A 451 22.63 -0.07 -14.13
CA ASP A 451 23.26 0.03 -12.81
C ASP A 451 22.82 -1.13 -11.90
N ALA A 452 21.52 -1.46 -11.90
CA ALA A 452 20.99 -2.62 -11.17
C ALA A 452 21.60 -3.95 -11.65
N LEU A 453 21.70 -4.18 -12.97
CA LEU A 453 22.30 -5.39 -13.53
C LEU A 453 23.81 -5.46 -13.28
N ASN A 454 24.52 -4.34 -13.36
CA ASN A 454 25.94 -4.27 -13.01
C ASN A 454 26.17 -4.65 -11.54
N LYS A 455 25.32 -4.15 -10.61
CA LYS A 455 25.37 -4.55 -9.19
C LYS A 455 25.17 -6.06 -9.01
N LEU A 456 24.29 -6.68 -9.81
CA LEU A 456 24.08 -8.13 -9.78
C LEU A 456 25.23 -8.94 -10.39
N GLU A 457 25.97 -8.39 -11.36
CA GLU A 457 27.13 -9.06 -11.97
C GLU A 457 28.45 -8.87 -11.20
N GLN A 458 28.50 -7.93 -10.26
CA GLN A 458 29.66 -7.82 -9.37
C GLN A 458 29.72 -9.05 -8.44
N GLU A 459 30.83 -9.78 -8.50
CA GLU A 459 31.16 -10.84 -7.54
C GLU A 459 31.41 -10.18 -6.18
N ASP A 460 30.41 -10.18 -5.31
CA ASP A 460 30.57 -9.67 -3.96
C ASP A 460 30.90 -10.82 -2.99
N ASP A 461 32.07 -10.70 -2.36
CA ASP A 461 32.59 -11.54 -1.26
C ASP A 461 31.80 -11.27 0.07
N MET A 462 30.53 -10.87 -0.05
CA MET A 462 29.70 -10.31 1.00
C MET A 462 28.95 -11.40 1.74
N LYS A 463 29.58 -11.95 2.78
CA LYS A 463 29.09 -13.04 3.65
C LYS A 463 27.69 -12.87 4.29
N PHE A 464 27.01 -11.74 4.11
CA PHE A 464 25.74 -11.40 4.78
C PHE A 464 24.63 -10.95 3.83
N VAL A 465 24.80 -11.08 2.51
CA VAL A 465 23.78 -10.74 1.51
C VAL A 465 23.04 -12.01 1.09
N ILE A 466 21.71 -11.92 0.98
CA ILE A 466 20.89 -13.02 0.45
C ILE A 466 21.09 -13.06 -1.07
N ASP A 467 21.64 -14.18 -1.57
CA ASP A 467 21.78 -14.39 -3.02
C ASP A 467 20.43 -14.78 -3.63
N ASN A 468 19.73 -13.76 -4.12
CA ASN A 468 18.51 -13.87 -4.91
C ASN A 468 18.72 -13.43 -6.36
N LYS A 469 19.96 -13.45 -6.86
CA LYS A 469 20.34 -12.87 -8.16
C LYS A 469 19.42 -13.34 -9.29
N GLN A 470 19.20 -14.65 -9.39
CA GLN A 470 18.39 -15.22 -10.47
C GLN A 470 16.92 -14.78 -10.39
N ASP A 471 16.33 -14.75 -9.20
CA ASP A 471 14.94 -14.30 -8.99
C ASP A 471 14.77 -12.84 -9.41
N VAL A 472 15.73 -12.00 -9.05
CA VAL A 472 15.69 -10.58 -9.39
C VAL A 472 15.89 -10.35 -10.89
N ILE A 473 16.82 -11.09 -11.54
CA ILE A 473 16.96 -11.07 -12.99
C ILE A 473 15.65 -11.50 -13.67
N ASN A 474 15.00 -12.56 -13.18
CA ASN A 474 13.74 -13.02 -13.72
C ASN A 474 12.63 -11.96 -13.58
N GLN A 475 12.55 -11.26 -12.44
CA GLN A 475 11.62 -10.15 -12.25
C GLN A 475 11.91 -8.97 -13.19
N LEU A 476 13.18 -8.58 -13.32
CA LEU A 476 13.59 -7.52 -14.24
C LEU A 476 13.30 -7.90 -15.70
N GLU A 477 13.53 -9.16 -16.10
CA GLU A 477 13.25 -9.63 -17.46
C GLU A 477 11.75 -9.66 -17.74
N ARG A 478 10.91 -10.08 -16.78
CA ARG A 478 9.44 -10.02 -16.93
C ARG A 478 8.95 -8.59 -17.14
N ASN A 479 9.49 -7.63 -16.40
CA ASN A 479 9.07 -6.23 -16.45
C ASN A 479 9.68 -5.44 -17.61
N PHE A 480 10.94 -5.72 -17.96
CA PHE A 480 11.75 -4.97 -18.92
C PHE A 480 12.55 -5.89 -19.86
N PRO A 481 11.89 -6.80 -20.61
CA PRO A 481 12.57 -7.86 -21.36
C PRO A 481 13.54 -7.32 -22.41
N ASP A 482 13.19 -6.23 -23.08
CA ASP A 482 14.04 -5.64 -24.12
C ASP A 482 15.34 -5.05 -23.57
N ILE A 483 15.31 -4.51 -22.34
CA ILE A 483 16.47 -3.88 -21.72
C ILE A 483 17.39 -4.94 -21.12
N VAL A 484 16.83 -5.91 -20.38
CA VAL A 484 17.60 -7.00 -19.78
C VAL A 484 18.29 -7.84 -20.87
N ARG A 485 17.58 -8.23 -21.92
CA ARG A 485 18.20 -8.94 -23.07
C ARG A 485 19.25 -8.08 -23.77
N GLY A 486 18.95 -6.81 -23.97
CA GLY A 486 19.90 -5.88 -24.58
C GLY A 486 21.18 -5.74 -23.76
N TYR A 487 21.11 -5.79 -22.43
CA TYR A 487 22.28 -5.78 -21.56
C TYR A 487 23.17 -7.00 -21.80
N TYR A 488 22.59 -8.21 -21.79
CA TYR A 488 23.34 -9.45 -21.99
C TYR A 488 23.87 -9.63 -23.43
N GLU A 489 23.20 -9.09 -24.44
CA GLU A 489 23.59 -9.26 -25.85
C GLU A 489 24.48 -8.13 -26.40
N LEU A 490 24.22 -6.89 -26.01
CA LEU A 490 24.96 -5.71 -26.48
C LEU A 490 26.07 -5.28 -25.53
N GLY A 491 25.92 -5.56 -24.24
CA GLY A 491 26.71 -4.96 -23.16
C GLY A 491 26.20 -3.57 -22.75
N ALA A 492 26.50 -3.16 -21.51
CA ALA A 492 26.03 -1.92 -20.89
C ALA A 492 26.24 -0.66 -21.75
N GLU A 493 27.45 -0.45 -22.29
CA GLU A 493 27.76 0.76 -23.06
C GLU A 493 26.95 0.88 -24.35
N GLN A 494 26.82 -0.20 -25.11
CA GLN A 494 26.10 -0.20 -26.37
C GLN A 494 24.59 -0.14 -26.15
N LEU A 495 24.10 -0.79 -25.11
CA LEU A 495 22.71 -0.69 -24.68
C LEU A 495 22.35 0.78 -24.38
N TYR A 496 23.16 1.47 -23.57
CA TYR A 496 22.93 2.87 -23.23
C TYR A 496 22.95 3.78 -24.46
N LYS A 497 23.89 3.59 -25.40
CA LYS A 497 23.95 4.36 -26.66
C LYS A 497 22.70 4.21 -27.52
N ASN A 498 22.00 3.08 -27.45
CA ASN A 498 20.80 2.80 -28.26
C ASN A 498 19.48 3.05 -27.50
N SER A 499 19.53 3.62 -26.29
CA SER A 499 18.38 3.76 -25.38
C SER A 499 17.48 4.99 -25.61
N TYR A 500 17.61 5.70 -26.74
CA TYR A 500 16.75 6.86 -27.03
C TYR A 500 15.31 6.49 -27.36
N SER A 501 15.06 5.26 -27.83
CA SER A 501 13.70 4.76 -28.08
C SER A 501 13.63 3.23 -28.02
N LYS A 502 12.45 2.67 -27.72
CA LYS A 502 12.20 1.22 -27.72
C LYS A 502 12.51 0.61 -29.08
N LYS A 503 12.22 1.34 -30.17
CA LYS A 503 12.48 0.88 -31.54
C LYS A 503 13.98 0.75 -31.81
N GLN A 504 14.79 1.72 -31.38
CA GLN A 504 16.24 1.68 -31.54
C GLN A 504 16.86 0.54 -30.74
N LEU A 505 16.46 0.37 -29.47
CA LEU A 505 16.88 -0.76 -28.64
C LEU A 505 16.63 -2.11 -29.33
N LYS A 506 15.39 -2.36 -29.75
CA LYS A 506 15.03 -3.60 -30.47
C LYS A 506 15.82 -3.79 -31.76
N THR A 507 16.08 -2.70 -32.49
CA THR A 507 16.83 -2.74 -33.74
C THR A 507 18.29 -3.11 -33.48
N ALA A 508 18.94 -2.49 -32.50
CA ALA A 508 20.34 -2.77 -32.15
C ALA A 508 20.54 -4.22 -31.68
N VAL A 509 19.64 -4.72 -30.83
CA VAL A 509 19.66 -6.14 -30.38
C VAL A 509 19.53 -7.07 -31.59
N ARG A 510 18.58 -6.82 -32.49
CA ARG A 510 18.40 -7.62 -33.71
C ARG A 510 19.63 -7.57 -34.61
N GLU A 511 20.19 -6.39 -34.85
CA GLU A 511 21.38 -6.22 -35.70
C GLU A 511 22.60 -6.95 -35.14
N LYS A 512 22.80 -6.95 -33.82
CA LYS A 512 23.86 -7.72 -33.16
C LYS A 512 23.66 -9.23 -33.36
N ARG A 513 22.45 -9.75 -33.15
CA ARG A 513 22.13 -11.16 -33.41
C ARG A 513 22.34 -11.55 -34.87
N GLU A 514 21.85 -10.72 -35.79
CA GLU A 514 22.05 -10.93 -37.22
C GLU A 514 23.55 -10.94 -37.57
N ALA A 515 24.36 -10.04 -37.00
CA ALA A 515 25.80 -10.01 -37.22
C ALA A 515 26.51 -11.28 -36.70
N VAL A 516 26.13 -11.78 -35.52
CA VAL A 516 26.64 -13.05 -34.98
C VAL A 516 26.28 -14.21 -35.91
N GLN A 517 25.03 -14.30 -36.35
CA GLN A 517 24.58 -15.35 -37.27
C GLN A 517 25.25 -15.26 -38.66
N LYS A 518 25.42 -14.04 -39.20
CA LYS A 518 26.14 -13.78 -40.45
C LYS A 518 27.62 -14.15 -40.35
N SER A 519 28.18 -14.20 -39.14
CA SER A 519 29.57 -14.59 -38.87
C SER A 519 29.74 -16.10 -38.67
N ASN A 520 28.67 -16.89 -38.82
CA ASN A 520 28.75 -18.35 -38.76
C ASN A 520 29.62 -18.88 -39.92
N PHE A 521 30.75 -19.50 -39.58
CA PHE A 521 31.74 -19.97 -40.55
C PHE A 521 31.17 -21.03 -41.50
N GLY A 522 30.39 -21.99 -40.99
CA GLY A 522 29.77 -23.04 -41.81
C GLY A 522 28.78 -22.48 -42.84
N PHE A 523 28.02 -21.46 -42.44
CA PHE A 523 27.11 -20.74 -43.32
C PHE A 523 27.88 -19.99 -44.42
N ILE A 524 28.91 -19.22 -44.06
CA ILE A 524 29.76 -18.51 -45.02
C ILE A 524 30.37 -19.49 -46.04
N GLN A 525 30.93 -20.61 -45.59
CA GLN A 525 31.51 -21.62 -46.48
C GLN A 525 30.45 -22.24 -47.41
N SER A 526 29.24 -22.49 -46.90
CA SER A 526 28.13 -23.01 -47.72
C SER A 526 27.67 -21.99 -48.76
N LEU A 527 27.72 -20.69 -48.46
CA LEU A 527 27.45 -19.64 -49.43
C LEU A 527 28.53 -19.61 -50.52
N HIS A 528 29.81 -19.67 -50.16
CA HIS A 528 30.91 -19.70 -51.14
C HIS A 528 30.80 -20.89 -52.11
N ASN A 529 30.45 -22.08 -51.58
CA ASN A 529 30.24 -23.27 -52.40
C ASN A 529 28.97 -23.18 -53.28
N SER A 530 27.97 -22.42 -52.83
CA SER A 530 26.69 -22.31 -53.54
C SER A 530 26.69 -21.24 -54.63
N PHE A 531 27.60 -20.25 -54.52
CA PHE A 531 27.68 -19.05 -55.34
C PHE A 531 29.12 -18.79 -55.81
N GLU A 532 29.48 -19.39 -56.95
CA GLU A 532 30.75 -19.15 -57.62
C GLU A 532 30.81 -17.77 -58.30
N ASP A 533 32.03 -17.26 -58.51
CA ASP A 533 32.21 -16.00 -59.23
C ASP A 533 31.75 -16.18 -60.68
N GLY A 534 30.85 -15.31 -61.12
CA GLY A 534 30.18 -15.43 -62.41
C GLY A 534 28.84 -16.18 -62.37
N PHE A 535 28.45 -16.79 -61.25
CA PHE A 535 27.16 -17.47 -61.11
C PHE A 535 25.99 -16.53 -61.42
N GLU A 536 25.07 -16.99 -62.26
CA GLU A 536 23.94 -16.21 -62.75
C GLU A 536 22.65 -17.02 -62.65
N ALA A 537 21.68 -16.50 -61.91
CA ALA A 537 20.40 -17.17 -61.74
C ALA A 537 19.27 -16.18 -61.45
N THR A 538 18.03 -16.64 -61.65
CA THR A 538 16.84 -15.83 -61.36
C THR A 538 16.78 -15.50 -59.87
N THR A 539 16.14 -14.39 -59.49
CA THR A 539 16.00 -14.01 -58.07
C THR A 539 15.43 -15.15 -57.23
N LYS A 540 14.49 -15.93 -57.79
CA LYS A 540 13.89 -17.09 -57.11
C LYS A 540 14.91 -18.19 -56.80
N ILE A 541 15.77 -18.54 -57.77
CA ILE A 541 16.81 -19.57 -57.55
C ILE A 541 17.84 -19.10 -56.53
N ILE A 542 18.23 -17.82 -56.61
CA ILE A 542 19.18 -17.22 -55.67
C ILE A 542 18.63 -17.25 -54.24
N ILE A 543 17.40 -16.77 -54.05
CA ILE A 543 16.73 -16.77 -52.73
C ILE A 543 16.56 -18.20 -52.21
N ASN A 544 16.16 -19.16 -53.07
CA ASN A 544 16.03 -20.56 -52.65
C ASN A 544 17.37 -21.18 -52.20
N LYS A 545 18.47 -20.91 -52.92
CA LYS A 545 19.82 -21.37 -52.51
C LYS A 545 20.24 -20.75 -51.17
N LEU A 546 19.96 -19.47 -50.98
CA LEU A 546 20.22 -18.77 -49.72
C LEU A 546 19.38 -19.34 -48.58
N GLU A 547 18.10 -19.62 -48.81
CA GLU A 547 17.19 -20.24 -47.84
C GLU A 547 17.65 -21.66 -47.43
N LEU A 548 18.10 -22.47 -48.39
CA LEU A 548 18.67 -23.79 -48.12
C LEU A 548 19.94 -23.70 -47.25
N ALA A 549 20.80 -22.72 -47.52
CA ALA A 549 22.01 -22.50 -46.73
C ALA A 549 21.66 -22.04 -45.30
N ILE A 550 20.68 -21.16 -45.13
CA ILE A 550 20.19 -20.69 -43.82
C ILE A 550 19.62 -21.87 -43.01
N LYS A 551 18.74 -22.67 -43.63
CA LYS A 551 18.14 -23.86 -43.00
C LYS A 551 19.17 -24.92 -42.62
N LYS A 552 20.22 -25.11 -43.44
CA LYS A 552 21.28 -26.08 -43.18
C LYS A 552 22.05 -25.81 -41.88
N HIS A 553 22.17 -24.54 -41.49
CA HIS A 553 22.93 -24.12 -40.31
C HIS A 553 22.05 -23.64 -39.16
N ASP A 554 20.74 -23.92 -39.23
CA ASP A 554 19.76 -23.55 -38.22
C ASP A 554 19.80 -22.05 -37.84
N LEU A 555 19.88 -21.19 -38.87
CA LEU A 555 19.95 -19.73 -38.71
C LEU A 555 18.58 -19.09 -38.88
N ASP A 556 18.31 -18.05 -38.07
CA ASP A 556 17.11 -17.20 -38.15
C ASP A 556 17.42 -15.92 -38.94
N LEU A 557 17.82 -16.08 -40.20
CA LEU A 557 18.11 -14.99 -41.13
C LEU A 557 17.03 -14.93 -42.22
N ASN A 558 16.63 -13.71 -42.60
CA ASN A 558 15.66 -13.52 -43.69
C ASN A 558 16.34 -13.68 -45.08
N PRO A 559 15.98 -14.70 -45.89
CA PRO A 559 16.59 -14.93 -47.20
C PRO A 559 16.21 -13.79 -48.17
N SER A 560 17.14 -12.87 -48.40
CA SER A 560 16.93 -11.71 -49.25
C SER A 560 18.17 -11.36 -50.08
N LEU A 561 17.96 -10.60 -51.16
CA LEU A 561 19.08 -10.05 -51.93
C LEU A 561 19.90 -9.04 -51.12
N ILE A 562 19.32 -8.44 -50.08
CA ILE A 562 20.04 -7.55 -49.15
C ILE A 562 21.05 -8.39 -48.37
N LEU A 563 20.61 -9.51 -47.77
CA LEU A 563 21.48 -10.44 -47.07
C LEU A 563 22.60 -10.97 -47.98
N LEU A 564 22.28 -11.35 -49.23
CA LEU A 564 23.30 -11.83 -50.16
C LEU A 564 24.36 -10.76 -50.49
N LYS A 565 23.94 -9.49 -50.57
CA LYS A 565 24.86 -8.36 -50.80
C LYS A 565 25.81 -8.13 -49.63
N ASP A 566 25.51 -8.61 -48.44
CA ASP A 566 26.46 -8.53 -47.31
C ASP A 566 27.70 -9.40 -47.57
N PHE A 567 27.56 -10.48 -48.36
CA PHE A 567 28.62 -11.44 -48.66
C PHE A 567 29.21 -11.34 -50.08
N PHE A 568 28.45 -10.85 -51.06
CA PHE A 568 28.87 -10.82 -52.47
C PHE A 568 28.60 -9.48 -53.15
N HIS A 569 29.41 -9.17 -54.17
CA HIS A 569 29.13 -8.11 -55.14
C HIS A 569 28.16 -8.62 -56.21
N LEU A 570 27.00 -7.97 -56.34
CA LEU A 570 26.00 -8.32 -57.36
C LEU A 570 26.07 -7.36 -58.54
N GLY A 571 25.99 -7.89 -59.76
CA GLY A 571 25.86 -7.09 -60.98
C GLY A 571 24.47 -6.45 -61.14
N PRO A 572 24.27 -5.61 -62.18
CA PRO A 572 22.99 -4.99 -62.44
C PRO A 572 21.89 -6.03 -62.69
N ARG A 573 20.66 -5.69 -62.29
CA ARG A 573 19.50 -6.55 -62.51
C ARG A 573 19.32 -6.80 -64.01
N LYS A 574 19.26 -8.06 -64.42
CA LYS A 574 19.12 -8.44 -65.83
C LYS A 574 18.06 -9.50 -66.04
N THR A 575 17.63 -9.65 -67.29
CA THR A 575 16.73 -10.73 -67.71
C THR A 575 17.55 -11.98 -67.98
N ILE A 576 17.20 -13.10 -67.33
CA ILE A 576 17.83 -14.39 -67.54
C ILE A 576 16.90 -15.23 -68.41
N LYS A 577 17.44 -15.74 -69.53
CA LYS A 577 16.67 -16.51 -70.51
C LYS A 577 16.66 -17.99 -70.11
N GLY A 578 15.50 -18.44 -69.62
CA GLY A 578 15.22 -19.83 -69.30
C GLY A 578 13.71 -20.08 -69.28
N GLY A 579 13.13 -20.32 -70.46
CA GLY A 579 11.70 -20.61 -70.64
C GLY A 579 10.75 -19.40 -70.57
N LYS A 580 10.72 -18.66 -69.45
CA LYS A 580 9.99 -17.38 -69.30
C LYS A 580 10.98 -16.28 -68.89
N GLU A 581 10.83 -15.07 -69.43
CA GLU A 581 11.69 -13.95 -69.07
C GLU A 581 11.54 -13.60 -67.58
N GLN A 582 12.57 -13.91 -66.79
CA GLN A 582 12.60 -13.63 -65.35
C GLN A 582 13.82 -12.78 -65.02
N LYS A 583 13.64 -11.88 -64.04
CA LYS A 583 14.73 -11.03 -63.57
C LYS A 583 15.64 -11.80 -62.61
N GLY A 584 16.94 -11.53 -62.69
CA GLY A 584 17.96 -12.13 -61.84
C GLY A 584 19.23 -11.29 -61.78
N TYR A 585 20.26 -11.89 -61.19
CA TYR A 585 21.53 -11.22 -60.87
C TYR A 585 22.71 -12.15 -61.20
N LYS A 586 23.84 -11.54 -61.54
CA LYS A 586 25.14 -12.22 -61.65
C LYS A 586 25.97 -11.91 -60.39
N ILE A 587 26.55 -12.93 -59.77
CA ILE A 587 27.54 -12.80 -58.69
C ILE A 587 28.85 -12.38 -59.35
N ILE A 588 29.36 -11.19 -59.01
CA ILE A 588 30.61 -10.65 -59.57
C ILE A 588 31.81 -11.23 -58.82
N GLY A 589 31.71 -11.27 -57.49
CA GLY A 589 32.82 -11.57 -56.61
C GLY A 589 32.36 -11.74 -55.17
N SER A 590 33.06 -12.54 -54.38
CA SER A 590 32.91 -12.56 -52.93
C SER A 590 33.53 -11.30 -52.30
N LYS A 591 32.93 -10.80 -51.21
CA LYS A 591 33.50 -9.74 -50.36
C LYS A 591 34.54 -10.25 -49.38
N PHE A 592 34.57 -11.55 -49.14
CA PHE A 592 35.49 -12.23 -48.22
C PHE A 592 36.44 -13.15 -49.01
N ASN A 593 37.69 -13.30 -48.55
CA ASN A 593 38.69 -14.15 -49.19
C ASN A 593 38.24 -15.61 -49.19
N ARG A 594 38.26 -16.24 -50.37
CA ARG A 594 37.89 -17.66 -50.57
C ARG A 594 38.99 -18.65 -50.12
N GLU A 595 40.17 -18.15 -49.73
CA GLU A 595 41.40 -18.96 -49.56
C GLU A 595 41.69 -19.50 -48.16
N ILE A 596 40.75 -19.45 -47.21
CA ILE A 596 40.94 -20.13 -45.91
C ILE A 596 40.20 -21.46 -45.94
N GLY A 597 40.79 -22.47 -46.57
CA GLY A 597 40.16 -23.78 -46.64
C GLY A 597 40.94 -24.91 -47.32
N GLN A 598 42.24 -24.77 -47.55
CA GLN A 598 43.05 -25.89 -48.06
C GLN A 598 44.18 -26.36 -47.13
N ASN A 599 44.37 -25.75 -45.95
CA ASN A 599 45.27 -26.27 -44.93
C ASN A 599 44.71 -26.03 -43.52
N LEU A 600 43.73 -26.84 -43.13
CA LEU A 600 43.45 -27.22 -41.73
C LEU A 600 42.95 -28.66 -41.72
#